data_AF-A0A318Y190-F1
#
_entry.id   AF-A0A318Y190-F1
#
_cell.length_a   1.000
_cell.length_b   1.000
_cell.length_c   1.000
_cell.angle_alpha   90.00
_cell.angle_beta   90.00
_cell.angle_gamma   90.00
#
_symmetry.space_group_name_H-M   'P 1'
#
loop_
_entity.id
_entity.type
_entity.pdbx_description
1 polymer ?
#
loop_
_entity_poly.entity_id
_entity_poly.type
_entity_poly.pdbx_seq_one_letter_code
_entity_poly.pdbx_strand_id
1 'polypeptide(L)'
;MKILKMIEAFSTDIYFKMPHEIKNDYVNICEQLADFFEENYSENEDVISQSKALLEHLFAVMQTNDYIKMADVLYYTVKPIFEDINCAV
;
A
#
# COMPACT_ATOMS: atom_id res chain seq x y z
N MET A 1 2.31 -7.02 11.38
CA MET A 1 3.35 -6.54 10.43
C MET A 1 3.47 -5.02 10.46
N LYS A 2 4.64 -4.46 10.10
CA LYS A 2 4.90 -3.00 10.04
C LYS A 2 3.98 -2.28 9.03
N ILE A 3 3.79 -2.85 7.84
CA ILE A 3 2.98 -2.29 6.74
C ILE A 3 1.51 -2.10 7.14
N LEU A 4 0.88 -3.11 7.76
CA LEU A 4 -0.52 -3.03 8.21
C LEU A 4 -0.76 -1.86 9.17
N LYS A 5 0.14 -1.63 10.12
CA LYS A 5 0.05 -0.50 11.05
C LYS A 5 0.18 0.86 10.34
N MET A 6 0.98 0.93 9.28
CA MET A 6 1.12 2.14 8.47
C MET A 6 -0.15 2.43 7.67
N ILE A 7 -0.80 1.40 7.11
CA ILE A 7 -2.09 1.54 6.42
C ILE A 7 -3.17 2.04 7.38
N GLU A 8 -3.26 1.45 8.57
CA GLU A 8 -4.23 1.87 9.60
C GLU A 8 -4.01 3.32 10.03
N ALA A 9 -2.76 3.72 10.28
CA ALA A 9 -2.40 5.09 10.62
C ALA A 9 -2.76 6.06 9.48
N PHE A 10 -2.46 5.69 8.23
CA PHE A 10 -2.77 6.49 7.05
C PHE A 10 -4.27 6.80 6.96
N SER A 11 -5.14 5.78 7.12
CA SER A 11 -6.59 5.95 7.06
C SER A 11 -7.13 6.92 8.12
N THR A 12 -6.50 7.00 9.29
CA THR A 12 -6.85 8.02 10.30
C THR A 12 -6.27 9.39 9.98
N ASP A 13 -5.05 9.43 9.47
CA ASP A 13 -4.28 10.66 9.29
C ASP A 13 -4.79 11.57 8.17
N ILE A 14 -5.49 11.01 7.16
CA ILE A 14 -6.01 11.80 6.02
C ILE A 14 -6.91 12.98 6.43
N TYR A 15 -7.50 12.93 7.62
CA TYR A 15 -8.39 13.97 8.14
C TYR A 15 -7.65 15.07 8.92
N PHE A 16 -6.38 14.86 9.26
CA PHE A 16 -5.62 15.72 10.17
C PHE A 16 -4.31 16.24 9.59
N LYS A 17 -3.73 15.54 8.61
CA LYS A 17 -2.43 15.89 8.00
C LYS A 17 -2.59 16.82 6.80
N MET A 18 -1.54 17.60 6.56
CA MET A 18 -1.45 18.42 5.36
C MET A 18 -1.27 17.53 4.11
N PRO A 19 -1.74 17.98 2.92
CA PRO A 19 -1.65 17.21 1.67
C PRO A 19 -0.26 16.63 1.33
N HIS A 20 0.80 17.39 1.60
CA HIS A 20 2.17 16.94 1.32
C HIS A 20 2.64 15.85 2.28
N GLU A 21 2.21 15.88 3.54
CA GLU A 21 2.49 14.86 4.54
C GLU A 21 1.81 13.54 4.15
N ILE A 22 0.52 13.62 3.77
CA ILE A 22 -0.24 12.47 3.25
C ILE A 22 0.47 11.86 2.03
N LYS A 23 0.92 12.69 1.10
CA LYS A 23 1.63 12.20 -0.08
C LYS A 23 2.93 11.46 0.27
N ASN A 24 3.70 12.00 1.22
CA ASN A 24 4.94 11.36 1.67
C ASN A 24 4.66 10.01 2.38
N ASP A 25 3.64 9.97 3.23
CA ASP A 25 3.25 8.74 3.92
C ASP A 25 2.79 7.67 2.93
N TYR A 26 2.01 8.06 1.92
CA TYR A 26 1.57 7.14 0.87
C TYR A 26 2.73 6.57 0.05
N VAL A 27 3.69 7.42 -0.34
CA VAL A 27 4.90 6.99 -1.07
C VAL A 27 5.69 5.99 -0.22
N ASN A 28 5.91 6.30 1.06
CA ASN A 28 6.60 5.40 1.99
C ASN A 28 5.88 4.05 2.12
N ILE A 29 4.54 4.03 2.18
CA ILE A 29 3.77 2.77 2.16
C ILE A 29 4.04 1.99 0.87
N CYS A 30 4.01 2.65 -0.30
CA CYS A 30 4.27 2.00 -1.58
C CYS A 30 5.69 1.42 -1.68
N GLU A 31 6.70 2.12 -1.15
CA GLU A 31 8.08 1.64 -1.07
C GLU A 31 8.18 0.38 -0.19
N GLN A 32 7.59 0.42 1.02
CA GLN A 32 7.60 -0.74 1.91
C GLN A 32 6.83 -1.94 1.33
N LEU A 33 5.79 -1.70 0.53
CA LEU A 33 5.09 -2.76 -0.21
C LEU A 33 6.00 -3.40 -1.27
N ALA A 34 6.71 -2.59 -2.04
CA ALA A 34 7.64 -3.07 -3.06
C ALA A 34 8.76 -3.91 -2.43
N ASP A 35 9.39 -3.40 -1.37
CA ASP A 35 10.45 -4.11 -0.63
C ASP A 35 9.95 -5.49 -0.14
N PHE A 36 8.74 -5.55 0.43
CA PHE A 36 8.16 -6.79 0.90
C PHE A 36 7.98 -7.82 -0.23
N PHE A 37 7.47 -7.39 -1.39
CA PHE A 37 7.27 -8.30 -2.51
C PHE A 37 8.60 -8.82 -3.07
N GLU A 38 9.61 -7.94 -3.18
CA GLU A 38 10.95 -8.31 -3.63
C GLU A 38 11.62 -9.32 -2.70
N GLU A 39 11.54 -9.11 -1.38
CA GLU A 39 12.14 -10.00 -0.38
C GLU A 39 11.48 -11.38 -0.32
N ASN A 40 10.16 -11.45 -0.47
CA ASN A 40 9.39 -12.67 -0.18
C ASN A 40 9.01 -13.48 -1.42
N TYR A 41 9.00 -12.87 -2.61
CA TYR A 41 8.43 -13.49 -3.81
C TYR A 41 9.26 -13.28 -5.09
N SER A 42 10.55 -12.96 -4.96
CA SER A 42 11.46 -12.72 -6.10
C SER A 42 11.57 -13.88 -7.11
N GLU A 43 11.19 -15.10 -6.73
CA GLU A 43 11.22 -16.28 -7.60
C GLU A 43 9.84 -16.65 -8.19
N ASN A 44 8.76 -15.96 -7.80
CA ASN A 44 7.41 -16.27 -8.24
C ASN A 44 6.88 -15.25 -9.25
N GLU A 45 7.02 -15.57 -10.54
CA GLU A 45 6.67 -14.68 -11.66
C GLU A 45 5.21 -14.19 -11.62
N ASP A 46 4.26 -15.05 -11.24
CA ASP A 46 2.85 -14.68 -11.13
C ASP A 46 2.63 -13.64 -10.03
N VAL A 47 3.25 -13.84 -8.87
CA VAL A 47 3.16 -12.89 -7.74
C VAL A 47 3.85 -11.57 -8.09
N ILE A 48 4.98 -11.61 -8.80
CA ILE A 48 5.68 -10.41 -9.29
C ILE A 48 4.80 -9.62 -10.27
N SER A 49 4.11 -10.31 -11.18
CA SER A 49 3.22 -9.65 -12.14
C SER A 49 2.04 -8.97 -11.43
N GLN A 50 1.44 -9.65 -10.45
CA GLN A 50 0.35 -9.10 -9.65
C GLN A 50 0.80 -7.93 -8.76
N SER A 51 1.96 -8.04 -8.11
CA SER A 51 2.51 -6.97 -7.27
C SER A 51 2.84 -5.73 -8.10
N LYS A 52 3.40 -5.91 -9.29
CA LYS A 52 3.63 -4.82 -10.24
C LYS A 52 2.32 -4.12 -10.64
N ALA A 53 1.29 -4.89 -11.02
CA ALA A 53 -0.02 -4.33 -11.37
C ALA A 53 -0.64 -3.55 -10.19
N LEU A 54 -0.49 -4.05 -8.97
CA LEU A 54 -0.93 -3.37 -7.76
C LEU A 54 -0.19 -2.05 -7.54
N LEU A 55 1.14 -2.05 -7.66
CA LEU A 55 1.96 -0.83 -7.52
C LEU A 55 1.62 0.21 -8.60
N GLU A 56 1.46 -0.21 -9.86
CA GLU A 56 1.01 0.67 -10.94
C GLU A 56 -0.35 1.31 -10.65
N HIS A 57 -1.29 0.53 -10.09
CA HIS A 57 -2.58 1.04 -9.64
C HIS A 57 -2.42 2.07 -8.52
N LEU A 58 -1.59 1.80 -7.51
CA LEU A 58 -1.32 2.72 -6.40
C LEU A 58 -0.72 4.05 -6.89
N PHE A 59 0.21 4.01 -7.85
CA PHE A 59 0.76 5.21 -8.48
C PHE A 59 -0.29 6.00 -9.27
N ALA A 60 -1.14 5.32 -10.05
CA ALA A 60 -2.22 5.97 -10.80
C ALA A 60 -3.21 6.68 -9.85
N VAL A 61 -3.54 6.06 -8.71
CA VAL A 61 -4.40 6.65 -7.69
C VAL A 61 -3.73 7.89 -7.08
N MET A 62 -2.44 7.82 -6.74
CA MET A 62 -1.70 8.98 -6.21
C MET A 62 -1.73 10.19 -7.15
N GLN A 63 -1.69 9.99 -8.47
CA GLN A 63 -1.74 11.08 -9.45
C GLN A 63 -3.06 11.86 -9.42
N THR A 64 -4.13 11.27 -8.90
CA THR A 64 -5.44 11.94 -8.76
C THR A 64 -5.45 12.98 -7.63
N ASN A 65 -4.48 12.93 -6.71
CA ASN A 65 -4.46 13.69 -5.45
C ASN A 65 -5.74 13.56 -4.61
N ASP A 66 -6.51 12.49 -4.82
CA ASP A 66 -7.68 12.15 -4.03
C ASP A 66 -7.26 11.29 -2.84
N TYR A 67 -7.03 11.95 -1.70
CA TYR A 67 -6.50 11.30 -0.49
C TYR A 67 -7.47 10.30 0.14
N ILE A 68 -8.78 10.51 -0.05
CA ILE A 68 -9.78 9.54 0.41
C ILE A 68 -9.68 8.29 -0.44
N LYS A 69 -9.60 8.44 -1.77
CA LYS A 69 -9.39 7.30 -2.66
C LYS A 69 -8.08 6.56 -2.39
N MET A 70 -7.00 7.29 -2.08
CA MET A 70 -5.73 6.69 -1.67
C MET A 70 -5.90 5.83 -0.40
N ALA A 71 -6.62 6.33 0.61
CA ALA A 71 -6.89 5.60 1.84
C ALA A 71 -7.80 4.38 1.59
N ASP A 72 -8.84 4.53 0.77
CA ASP A 72 -9.75 3.44 0.43
C ASP A 72 -9.01 2.30 -0.27
N VAL A 73 -8.15 2.60 -1.24
CA VAL A 73 -7.38 1.58 -1.95
C VAL A 73 -6.41 0.86 -1.00
N LEU A 74 -5.72 1.59 -0.12
CA LEU A 74 -4.86 0.96 0.89
C LEU A 74 -5.66 0.07 1.85
N TYR A 75 -6.81 0.54 2.33
CA TYR A 75 -7.58 -0.15 3.36
C TYR A 75 -8.39 -1.34 2.84
N TYR A 76 -9.03 -1.22 1.67
CA TYR A 76 -9.92 -2.25 1.15
C TYR A 76 -9.28 -3.16 0.11
N THR A 77 -8.20 -2.73 -0.54
CA THR A 77 -7.49 -3.56 -1.54
C THR A 77 -6.20 -4.12 -0.97
N VAL A 78 -5.34 -3.28 -0.40
CA VAL A 78 -4.01 -3.71 0.05
C VAL A 78 -4.06 -4.43 1.38
N LYS A 79 -4.74 -3.87 2.40
CA LYS A 79 -4.80 -4.44 3.75
C LYS A 79 -5.23 -5.91 3.77
N PRO A 80 -6.31 -6.35 3.08
CA PRO A 80 -6.76 -7.74 3.13
C PRO A 80 -5.73 -8.72 2.56
N ILE A 81 -5.03 -8.36 1.47
CA ILE A 81 -3.97 -9.20 0.88
C ILE A 81 -2.90 -9.50 1.92
N PHE A 82 -2.49 -8.50 2.70
CA PHE A 82 -1.46 -8.65 3.72
C PHE A 82 -1.96 -9.36 4.99
N GLU A 83 -3.23 -9.16 5.36
CA GLU A 83 -3.86 -9.90 6.45
C GLU A 83 -3.97 -11.40 6.13
N ASP A 84 -4.32 -11.75 4.89
CA ASP A 84 -4.39 -13.13 4.41
C ASP A 84 -3.01 -13.79 4.43
N ILE A 85 -1.97 -13.10 3.93
CA ILE A 85 -0.58 -13.58 3.99
C ILE A 85 -0.15 -13.80 5.45
N ASN A 86 -0.47 -12.88 6.36
CA ASN A 86 -0.10 -12.99 7.77
C ASN A 86 -0.88 -14.08 8.55
N CYS A 87 -2.03 -14.53 8.04
CA CYS A 87 -2.77 -15.66 8.63
C CYS A 87 -2.35 -17.02 8.04
N ALA A 88 -1.77 -17.02 6.83
CA ALA A 88 -1.28 -18.21 6.15
C ALA A 88 0.12 -18.67 6.60
N VAL A 89 0.86 -17.78 7.28
CA VAL A 89 2.18 -18.04 7.90
C VAL A 89 2.01 -18.23 9.41
#